data_AF-A0A022Y1N3-F1
#
_entry.id   AF-A0A022Y1N3-F1
#
_cell.length_a   1.000
_cell.length_b   1.000
_cell.length_c   1.000
_cell.angle_alpha   90.00
_cell.angle_beta   90.00
_cell.angle_gamma   90.00
#
_symmetry.space_group_name_H-M   'P 1'
#
loop_
_entity.id
_entity.type
_entity.pdbx_description
1 polymer ?
#
loop_
_entity_poly.entity_id
_entity_poly.type
_entity_poly.pdbx_seq_one_letter_code
_entity_poly.pdbx_strand_id
1 'polypeptide(L)'
;MPSKVPEDESMVDAQPLEDQEVDVEQQEDVEDEEDEEDEYIANDQQRITILPGAVETAASFQFEGEDHTLGNALRYVIMKNPDVEFCGYTMPHPSEAKMNLRIQTYDSTNVFTVLEKGLSDLMDLCDVVTEKFTFSRDAFEASKMQQ
;
A
#
# COMPACT_ATOMS: atom_id res chain seq x y z
N MET A 1 -14.27 41.10 47.48
CA MET A 1 -13.74 39.85 46.89
C MET A 1 -13.06 40.23 45.58
N PRO A 2 -11.73 40.06 45.49
CA PRO A 2 -10.94 40.44 44.32
C PRO A 2 -10.92 39.31 43.30
N SER A 3 -10.93 39.61 42.00
CA SER A 3 -10.40 38.68 41.00
C SER A 3 -9.34 39.42 40.20
N LYS A 4 -8.11 39.11 40.59
CA LYS A 4 -6.84 39.56 40.06
C LYS A 4 -6.54 38.63 38.88
N VAL A 5 -6.55 39.13 37.66
CA VAL A 5 -5.92 38.43 36.54
C VAL A 5 -4.43 38.72 36.68
N PRO A 6 -3.54 37.73 36.85
CA PRO A 6 -2.11 37.99 36.83
C PRO A 6 -1.64 38.15 35.38
N GLU A 7 -0.90 39.23 35.13
CA GLU A 7 -0.01 39.38 34.00
C GLU A 7 1.33 38.68 34.31
N ASP A 8 2.01 38.30 33.21
CA ASP A 8 3.45 38.15 33.05
C ASP A 8 4.15 36.89 33.60
N GLU A 9 4.60 36.01 32.69
CA GLU A 9 5.94 35.38 32.77
C GLU A 9 6.53 35.25 31.35
N SER A 10 7.24 36.30 30.94
CA SER A 10 8.58 36.30 30.34
C SER A 10 8.97 35.19 29.33
N MET A 11 9.11 35.64 28.08
CA MET A 11 10.20 35.18 27.21
C MET A 11 11.53 35.41 27.94
N VAL A 12 12.32 34.36 28.15
CA VAL A 12 13.73 34.47 28.54
C VAL A 12 14.61 34.04 27.37
N ASP A 13 15.27 35.06 26.83
CA ASP A 13 16.32 35.03 25.82
C ASP A 13 17.49 34.16 26.30
N ALA A 14 17.79 33.06 25.60
CA ALA A 14 18.99 32.26 25.87
C ALA A 14 20.18 32.89 25.16
N GLN A 15 21.00 33.64 25.92
CA GLN A 15 22.27 34.19 25.45
C GLN A 15 23.36 33.10 25.30
N PRO A 16 24.33 33.29 24.39
CA PRO A 16 25.36 32.30 24.11
C PRO A 16 26.51 32.42 25.11
N LEU A 17 27.05 31.29 25.57
CA LEU A 17 28.30 31.22 26.33
C LEU A 17 29.34 30.45 25.52
N GLU A 18 30.42 31.15 25.21
CA GLU A 18 31.63 30.69 24.53
C GLU A 18 32.46 29.74 25.42
N ASP A 19 33.01 28.72 24.75
CA ASP A 19 34.28 28.01 24.94
C ASP A 19 34.71 27.49 26.32
N GLN A 20 34.67 26.16 26.48
CA GLN A 20 35.73 25.40 27.14
C GLN A 20 36.03 24.11 26.36
N GLU A 21 37.23 24.05 25.80
CA GLU A 21 37.80 22.88 25.13
C GLU A 21 37.95 21.71 26.13
N VAL A 22 37.43 20.53 25.76
CA VAL A 22 37.81 19.26 26.37
C VAL A 22 38.06 18.25 25.25
N ASP A 23 39.35 18.02 25.04
CA ASP A 23 39.93 16.96 24.23
C ASP A 23 39.61 15.61 24.90
N VAL A 24 38.75 14.81 24.28
CA VAL A 24 38.58 13.40 24.63
C VAL A 24 38.38 12.61 23.34
N GLU A 25 39.46 12.01 22.85
CA GLU A 25 39.44 10.89 21.92
C GLU A 25 38.53 9.79 22.48
N GLN A 26 37.38 9.55 21.82
CA GLN A 26 36.52 8.40 22.06
C GLN A 26 36.09 7.82 20.71
N GLN A 27 36.91 6.86 20.25
CA GLN A 27 36.54 5.62 19.59
C GLN A 27 35.07 5.53 19.14
N GLU A 28 34.82 5.70 17.84
CA GLU A 28 33.55 5.35 17.21
C GLU A 28 33.43 3.82 17.20
N ASP A 29 32.72 3.26 18.18
CA ASP A 29 32.16 1.93 18.07
C ASP A 29 31.01 2.02 17.04
N VAL A 30 31.31 1.55 15.83
CA VAL A 30 30.30 1.29 14.80
C VAL A 30 29.46 0.12 15.31
N GLU A 31 28.28 0.41 15.86
CA GLU A 31 27.27 -0.62 16.10
C GLU A 31 26.81 -1.10 14.72
N ASP A 32 27.19 -2.33 14.37
CA ASP A 32 26.63 -3.05 13.23
C ASP A 32 25.11 -3.10 13.41
N GLU A 33 24.38 -2.26 12.66
CA GLU A 33 22.94 -2.41 12.48
C GLU A 33 22.75 -3.73 11.71
N GLU A 34 22.49 -4.81 12.46
CA GLU A 34 22.04 -6.07 11.88
C GLU A 34 20.75 -5.77 11.12
N ASP A 35 20.83 -5.74 9.79
CA ASP A 35 19.68 -5.75 8.89
C ASP A 35 18.78 -6.93 9.32
N GLU A 36 17.70 -6.63 10.05
CA GLU A 36 16.64 -7.60 10.32
C GLU A 36 16.05 -7.98 8.96
N GLU A 37 16.57 -9.05 8.35
CA GLU A 37 15.93 -9.73 7.23
C GLU A 37 14.56 -10.20 7.75
N ASP A 38 13.52 -9.41 7.50
CA ASP A 38 12.13 -9.81 7.71
C ASP A 38 11.93 -11.16 7.00
N GLU A 39 11.97 -12.23 7.78
CA GLU A 39 11.79 -13.59 7.31
C GLU A 39 10.38 -13.66 6.72
N TYR A 40 10.27 -13.75 5.38
CA TYR A 40 8.99 -13.93 4.71
C TYR A 40 8.42 -15.29 5.12
N ILE A 41 7.66 -15.33 6.21
CA ILE A 41 6.90 -16.51 6.58
C ILE A 41 5.91 -16.73 5.43
N ALA A 42 6.20 -17.71 4.58
CA ALA A 42 5.27 -18.19 3.56
C ALA A 42 4.04 -18.73 4.30
N ASN A 43 3.08 -17.84 4.51
CA ASN A 43 1.86 -18.18 5.23
C ASN A 43 1.07 -19.13 4.33
N ASP A 44 1.13 -20.43 4.61
CA ASP A 44 0.42 -21.53 3.93
C ASP A 44 -1.12 -21.43 4.07
N GLN A 45 -1.61 -20.29 4.58
CA GLN A 45 -3.02 -19.97 4.68
C GLN A 45 -3.57 -19.68 3.28
N GLN A 46 -4.55 -20.49 2.87
CA GLN A 46 -5.36 -20.28 1.68
C GLN A 46 -6.04 -18.89 1.75
N ARG A 47 -5.44 -17.88 1.10
CA ARG A 47 -5.93 -16.48 1.15
C ARG A 47 -7.18 -16.23 0.30
N ILE A 48 -7.54 -17.18 -0.57
CA ILE A 48 -8.68 -17.07 -1.50
C ILE A 48 -9.59 -18.27 -1.31
N THR A 49 -10.85 -18.02 -0.96
CA THR A 49 -11.89 -19.03 -0.83
C THR A 49 -13.03 -18.77 -1.82
N ILE A 50 -13.55 -19.81 -2.47
CA ILE A 50 -14.71 -19.69 -3.36
C ILE A 50 -15.98 -19.89 -2.54
N LEU A 51 -16.89 -18.91 -2.59
CA LEU A 51 -18.17 -18.98 -1.90
C LEU A 51 -19.17 -19.89 -2.64
N PRO A 52 -20.12 -20.51 -1.92
CA PRO A 52 -21.12 -21.39 -2.51
C PRO A 52 -22.00 -20.65 -3.54
N GLY A 53 -22.40 -21.34 -4.60
CA GLY A 53 -23.14 -20.74 -5.72
C GLY A 53 -22.25 -20.21 -6.86
N ALA A 54 -21.03 -20.75 -6.97
CA ALA A 54 -20.19 -20.59 -8.15
C ALA A 54 -20.71 -21.46 -9.30
N VAL A 55 -20.89 -20.84 -10.46
CA VAL A 55 -21.12 -21.47 -11.76
C VAL A 55 -19.99 -21.03 -12.69
N GLU A 56 -19.78 -21.72 -13.81
CA GLU A 56 -18.67 -21.44 -14.73
C GLU A 56 -18.65 -19.98 -15.24
N THR A 57 -19.82 -19.36 -15.36
CA THR A 57 -20.02 -17.98 -15.82
C THR A 57 -20.19 -16.96 -14.68
N ALA A 58 -20.31 -17.40 -13.42
CA ALA A 58 -20.46 -16.49 -12.29
C ALA A 58 -19.98 -17.09 -10.97
N ALA A 59 -18.97 -16.47 -10.36
CA ALA A 59 -18.42 -16.92 -9.08
C ALA A 59 -18.20 -15.77 -8.10
N SER A 60 -18.27 -16.10 -6.81
CA SER A 60 -17.95 -15.20 -5.71
C SER A 60 -16.68 -15.69 -5.02
N PHE A 61 -15.67 -14.83 -4.94
CA PHE A 61 -14.40 -15.07 -4.28
C PHE A 61 -14.32 -14.27 -2.99
N GLN A 62 -13.81 -14.88 -1.94
CA GLN A 62 -13.51 -14.23 -0.68
C GLN A 62 -11.99 -14.17 -0.52
N PHE A 63 -11.46 -12.96 -0.35
CA PHE A 63 -10.06 -12.68 -0.07
C PHE A 63 -9.90 -12.37 1.41
N GLU A 64 -8.91 -12.99 2.04
CA GLU A 64 -8.57 -12.76 3.45
C GLU A 64 -7.37 -11.81 3.59
N GLY A 65 -7.52 -10.82 4.47
CA GLY A 65 -6.50 -9.80 4.72
C GLY A 65 -6.40 -8.72 3.63
N GLU A 66 -7.37 -8.64 2.73
CA GLU A 66 -7.41 -7.66 1.64
C GLU A 66 -8.60 -6.71 1.81
N ASP A 67 -8.45 -5.47 1.32
CA ASP A 67 -9.43 -4.40 1.52
C ASP A 67 -9.75 -3.64 0.21
N HIS A 68 -10.26 -2.41 0.35
CA HIS A 68 -10.60 -1.55 -0.80
C HIS A 68 -9.44 -1.31 -1.76
N THR A 69 -8.19 -1.42 -1.31
CA THR A 69 -7.00 -1.18 -2.12
C THR A 69 -6.94 -2.18 -3.28
N LEU A 70 -6.90 -3.48 -2.95
CA LEU A 70 -6.90 -4.54 -3.95
C LEU A 70 -8.27 -4.65 -4.63
N GLY A 71 -9.36 -4.53 -3.87
CA GLY A 71 -10.72 -4.68 -4.39
C GLY A 71 -11.09 -3.68 -5.49
N ASN A 72 -10.82 -2.40 -5.27
CA ASN A 72 -11.13 -1.37 -6.25
C ASN A 72 -10.25 -1.49 -7.50
N ALA A 73 -8.97 -1.81 -7.31
CA ALA A 73 -8.04 -2.04 -8.42
C ALA A 73 -8.48 -3.21 -9.30
N LEU A 74 -8.72 -4.39 -8.70
CA LEU A 74 -9.20 -5.57 -9.44
C LEU A 74 -10.53 -5.31 -10.13
N ARG A 75 -11.48 -4.67 -9.42
CA ARG A 75 -12.77 -4.33 -10.01
C ARG A 75 -12.60 -3.49 -11.28
N TYR A 76 -11.73 -2.48 -11.22
CA TYR A 76 -11.49 -1.60 -12.37
C TYR A 76 -10.89 -2.35 -13.55
N VAL A 77 -9.85 -3.14 -13.32
CA VAL A 77 -9.15 -3.90 -14.37
C VAL A 77 -10.06 -4.95 -15.00
N ILE A 78 -10.76 -5.75 -14.18
CA ILE A 78 -11.67 -6.80 -14.66
C ILE A 78 -12.82 -6.21 -15.48
N MET A 79 -13.38 -5.07 -15.08
CA MET A 79 -14.43 -4.38 -15.85
C MET A 79 -13.98 -3.83 -17.21
N LYS A 80 -12.67 -3.77 -17.49
CA LYS A 80 -12.17 -3.38 -18.82
C LYS A 80 -12.23 -4.53 -19.82
N ASN A 81 -12.33 -5.78 -19.35
CA ASN A 81 -12.45 -6.92 -20.22
C ASN A 81 -13.87 -6.97 -20.83
N PRO A 82 -14.03 -6.95 -22.17
CA PRO A 82 -15.35 -7.00 -22.82
C PRO A 82 -16.12 -8.30 -22.55
N ASP A 83 -15.45 -9.36 -22.11
CA ASP A 83 -16.07 -10.65 -21.79
C ASP A 83 -16.75 -10.66 -20.42
N VAL A 84 -16.60 -9.59 -19.63
CA VAL A 84 -17.18 -9.45 -18.30
C VAL A 84 -18.43 -8.60 -18.35
N GLU A 85 -19.54 -9.16 -17.86
CA GLU A 85 -20.80 -8.44 -17.74
C GLU A 85 -20.83 -7.60 -16.44
N PHE A 86 -20.39 -8.20 -15.35
CA PHE A 86 -20.45 -7.57 -14.03
C PHE A 86 -19.27 -7.96 -13.16
N CYS A 87 -18.64 -6.97 -12.53
CA CYS A 87 -17.67 -7.17 -11.48
C CYS A 87 -17.91 -6.15 -10.35
N GLY A 88 -18.01 -6.66 -9.13
CA GLY A 88 -18.25 -5.85 -7.95
C GLY A 88 -17.59 -6.46 -6.73
N TYR A 89 -17.10 -5.61 -5.82
CA TYR A 89 -16.56 -6.03 -4.54
C TYR A 89 -17.32 -5.38 -3.40
N THR A 90 -17.35 -6.05 -2.26
CA THR A 90 -17.97 -5.56 -1.04
C THR A 90 -17.19 -6.07 0.17
N MET A 91 -17.11 -5.24 1.21
CA MET A 91 -16.68 -5.69 2.53
C MET A 91 -17.93 -5.91 3.39
N PRO A 92 -18.19 -7.14 3.86
CA PRO A 92 -19.39 -7.46 4.63
C PRO A 92 -19.45 -6.66 5.93
N HIS A 93 -18.31 -6.42 6.56
CA HIS A 93 -18.21 -5.62 7.77
C HIS A 93 -16.80 -5.00 7.93
N PRO A 94 -16.65 -3.71 8.30
CA PRO A 94 -15.33 -3.07 8.43
C PRO A 94 -14.39 -3.69 9.47
N SER A 95 -14.93 -4.37 10.48
CA SER A 95 -14.12 -5.05 11.52
C SER A 95 -13.64 -6.44 11.11
N GLU A 96 -14.08 -6.96 9.96
CA GLU A 96 -13.60 -8.21 9.40
C GLU A 96 -12.69 -7.91 8.22
N ALA A 97 -11.44 -8.39 8.26
CA ALA A 97 -10.50 -8.26 7.15
C ALA A 97 -10.80 -9.28 6.03
N LYS A 98 -12.03 -9.22 5.50
CA LYS A 98 -12.53 -10.09 4.45
C LYS A 98 -13.15 -9.25 3.35
N MET A 99 -12.76 -9.53 2.11
CA MET A 99 -13.31 -8.87 0.94
C MET A 99 -13.98 -9.90 0.03
N ASN A 100 -15.23 -9.63 -0.35
CA ASN A 100 -15.96 -10.46 -1.30
C ASN A 100 -15.97 -9.82 -2.68
N LEU A 101 -15.51 -10.55 -3.70
CA LEU A 101 -15.51 -10.16 -5.10
C LEU A 101 -16.46 -11.07 -5.88
N ARG A 102 -17.45 -10.49 -6.56
CA ARG A 102 -18.36 -11.20 -7.48
C ARG A 102 -17.99 -10.86 -8.91
N ILE A 103 -17.81 -11.89 -9.73
CA ILE A 103 -17.59 -11.76 -11.17
C ILE A 103 -18.71 -12.52 -11.88
N GLN A 104 -19.26 -11.91 -12.94
CA GLN A 104 -20.18 -12.51 -13.89
C GLN A 104 -19.64 -12.22 -15.29
N THR A 105 -19.43 -13.28 -16.05
CA THR A 105 -18.99 -13.25 -17.44
C THR A 105 -20.15 -13.56 -18.37
N TYR A 106 -20.02 -13.18 -19.63
CA TYR A 106 -20.93 -13.67 -20.66
C TYR A 106 -20.74 -15.18 -20.90
N ASP A 107 -21.73 -15.82 -21.54
CA ASP A 107 -21.91 -17.28 -21.65
C ASP A 107 -20.72 -18.08 -22.24
N SER A 108 -19.67 -17.43 -22.74
CA SER A 108 -18.54 -18.07 -23.43
C SER A 108 -17.25 -18.15 -22.62
N THR A 109 -17.14 -17.47 -21.47
CA THR A 109 -15.84 -17.31 -20.79
C THR A 109 -15.88 -17.78 -19.34
N ASN A 110 -14.88 -18.58 -18.96
CA ASN A 110 -14.73 -19.08 -17.61
C ASN A 110 -14.28 -17.96 -16.64
N VAL A 111 -14.97 -17.83 -15.51
CA VAL A 111 -14.68 -16.81 -14.50
C VAL A 111 -13.28 -16.93 -13.89
N PHE A 112 -12.74 -18.14 -13.72
CA PHE A 112 -11.41 -18.35 -13.17
C PHE A 112 -10.34 -17.77 -14.09
N THR A 113 -10.46 -17.99 -15.40
CA THR A 113 -9.55 -17.42 -16.41
C THR A 113 -9.64 -15.90 -16.44
N VAL A 114 -10.83 -15.33 -16.24
CA VAL A 114 -11.00 -13.87 -16.15
C VAL A 114 -10.32 -13.30 -14.91
N LEU A 115 -10.42 -13.99 -13.76
CA LEU A 115 -9.77 -13.57 -12.53
C LEU A 115 -8.24 -13.61 -12.67
N GLU A 116 -7.69 -14.71 -13.19
CA GLU A 116 -6.25 -14.86 -13.45
C GLU A 116 -5.74 -13.77 -14.40
N LYS A 117 -6.45 -13.55 -15.51
CA LYS A 117 -6.12 -12.49 -16.45
C LYS A 117 -6.19 -11.11 -15.80
N GLY A 118 -7.23 -10.83 -15.00
CA GLY A 118 -7.38 -9.55 -14.31
C GLY A 118 -6.26 -9.28 -13.30
N LEU A 119 -5.73 -10.31 -12.65
CA LEU A 119 -4.56 -10.20 -11.78
C LEU A 119 -3.28 -9.92 -12.59
N SER A 120 -3.08 -10.64 -13.71
CA SER A 120 -1.95 -10.40 -14.61
C SER A 120 -1.96 -8.98 -15.18
N ASP A 121 -3.10 -8.53 -15.70
CA ASP A 121 -3.27 -7.20 -16.28
C ASP A 121 -3.01 -6.10 -15.23
N LEU A 122 -3.31 -6.34 -13.96
CA LEU A 122 -3.01 -5.42 -12.86
C LEU A 122 -1.50 -5.35 -12.58
N MET A 123 -0.80 -6.48 -12.61
CA MET A 123 0.67 -6.50 -12.46
C MET A 123 1.34 -5.76 -13.61
N ASP A 124 0.94 -6.04 -14.85
CA ASP A 124 1.48 -5.38 -16.04
C ASP A 124 1.27 -3.85 -15.99
N LEU A 125 0.13 -3.40 -15.46
CA LEU A 125 -0.14 -1.98 -15.27
C LEU A 125 0.83 -1.35 -14.26
N CYS A 126 1.10 -2.02 -13.14
CA CYS A 126 2.04 -1.55 -12.13
C CYS A 126 3.47 -1.45 -12.70
N ASP A 127 3.89 -2.42 -13.51
CA ASP A 127 5.20 -2.42 -14.16
C ASP A 127 5.37 -1.22 -15.10
N VAL A 128 4.38 -0.97 -15.96
CA VAL A 128 4.41 0.18 -16.88
C VAL A 128 4.44 1.50 -16.12
N VAL A 129 3.65 1.65 -15.06
CA VAL A 129 3.66 2.87 -14.23
C VAL A 129 5.02 3.07 -13.58
N THR A 130 5.62 2.01 -13.05
CA THR A 130 6.93 2.04 -12.38
C THR A 130 8.05 2.41 -13.35
N GLU A 131 8.05 1.85 -14.55
CA GLU A 131 9.02 2.18 -15.60
C GLU A 131 8.92 3.66 -15.99
N LYS A 132 7.71 4.15 -16.28
CA LYS A 132 7.49 5.55 -16.68
C LYS A 132 7.84 6.53 -15.57
N PHE A 133 7.52 6.18 -14.33
CA PHE A 133 7.86 6.99 -13.17
C PHE A 133 9.38 7.09 -12.99
N THR A 134 10.07 5.95 -13.00
CA THR A 134 11.53 5.88 -12.86
C THR A 134 12.23 6.68 -13.95
N PHE A 135 11.84 6.47 -15.21
CA PHE A 135 12.38 7.24 -16.34
C PHE A 135 12.20 8.75 -16.17
N SER A 136 11.01 9.18 -15.75
CA SER A 136 10.70 10.60 -15.60
C SER A 136 11.44 11.22 -14.42
N ARG A 137 11.61 10.48 -13.31
CA ARG A 137 12.38 10.89 -12.14
C ARG A 137 13.85 11.08 -12.50
N ASP A 138 14.46 10.10 -13.15
CA ASP A 138 15.89 10.13 -13.50
C ASP A 138 16.19 11.28 -14.48
N ALA A 139 15.30 11.53 -15.43
CA ALA A 139 15.39 12.67 -16.34
C ALA A 139 15.30 14.02 -15.60
N PHE A 140 14.43 14.12 -14.58
CA PHE A 140 14.31 15.32 -13.75
C PHE A 140 15.56 15.57 -12.91
N GLU A 141 16.10 14.55 -12.27
CA GLU A 141 17.34 14.63 -11.48
C GLU A 141 18.53 15.05 -12.34
N ALA A 142 18.67 14.48 -13.54
CA ALA A 142 19.71 14.87 -14.49
C ALA A 142 19.60 16.34 -14.92
N SER A 143 18.39 16.88 -15.04
CA SER A 143 18.16 18.29 -15.36
C SER A 143 18.49 19.24 -14.20
N LYS A 144 18.24 18.80 -12.95
CA LYS A 144 18.56 19.53 -11.71
C LYS A 144 20.06 19.65 -11.47
N MET A 145 20.83 18.62 -11.81
CA MET A 145 22.29 18.62 -11.63
C MET A 145 23.05 19.53 -12.62
N GLN A 146 22.40 19.99 -13.69
CA GLN A 146 23.00 20.87 -14.70
C GLN A 146 22.78 22.37 -14.41
N GLN A 147 22.10 22.72 -13.31
CA GLN A 147 21.72 24.08 -12.94
C GLN A 147 22.42 24.49 -11.64
#